data_AF-A0A3B9UEH2-F1
#
_entry.id   AF-A0A3B9UEH2-F1
#
_cell.length_a   1.000
_cell.length_b   1.000
_cell.length_c   1.000
_cell.angle_alpha   90.00
_cell.angle_beta   90.00
_cell.angle_gamma   90.00
#
_symmetry.space_group_name_H-M   'P 1'
#
loop_
_entity.id
_entity.type
_entity.pdbx_description
1 polymer ?
#
loop_
_entity_poly.entity_id
_entity_poly.type
_entity_poly.pdbx_seq_one_letter_code
_entity_poly.pdbx_strand_id
1 'polypeptide(L)'
;MDLGIVRSVRLEDGVCQVDLSPTYTGCPATERIERDVREALEALVGAGNVRIRTVLDPPWTTDWISDEGLRKLEAYGIAPPPRRTSDKRSLLSIHKPLACPRCRSTHTERISAFGSTACKALHRCLDCLEPFEAFKCI
;
A
#
# COMPACT_ATOMS: atom_id res chain seq x y z
N MET A 1 -5.40 5.43 9.26
CA MET A 1 -4.27 4.54 8.91
C MET A 1 -3.91 4.76 7.46
N ASP A 2 -2.66 5.07 7.17
CA ASP A 2 -2.30 5.68 5.88
C ASP A 2 -2.38 4.70 4.71
N LEU A 3 -1.79 3.52 4.86
CA LEU A 3 -1.75 2.46 3.83
C LEU A 3 -2.91 1.45 3.93
N GLY A 4 -3.79 1.59 4.92
CA GLY A 4 -4.94 0.67 5.08
C GLY A 4 -4.60 -0.79 5.44
N ILE A 5 -3.37 -1.06 5.90
CA ILE A 5 -2.89 -2.39 6.30
C ILE A 5 -3.63 -2.89 7.56
N VAL A 6 -3.84 -2.02 8.55
CA VAL A 6 -4.64 -2.35 9.75
C VAL A 6 -6.11 -2.31 9.38
N ARG A 7 -6.82 -3.45 9.52
CA ARG A 7 -8.22 -3.62 9.12
C ARG A 7 -9.19 -3.49 10.27
N SER A 8 -8.79 -3.98 11.43
CA SER A 8 -9.60 -3.83 12.64
C SER A 8 -8.70 -3.86 13.86
N VAL A 9 -9.16 -3.18 14.91
CA VAL A 9 -8.58 -3.21 16.25
C VAL A 9 -9.76 -3.36 17.21
N ARG A 10 -9.73 -4.38 18.06
CA ARG A 10 -10.75 -4.65 19.07
C ARG A 10 -10.05 -4.89 20.41
N LEU A 11 -10.63 -4.39 21.49
CA LEU A 11 -10.15 -4.63 22.85
C LEU A 11 -11.26 -5.34 23.63
N GLU A 12 -11.01 -6.59 24.01
CA GLU A 12 -11.97 -7.45 24.70
C GLU A 12 -11.25 -8.12 25.87
N ASP A 13 -11.80 -8.00 27.08
CA ASP A 13 -11.25 -8.59 28.32
C ASP A 13 -9.74 -8.32 28.54
N GLY A 14 -9.29 -7.12 28.19
CA GLY A 14 -7.89 -6.70 28.30
C GLY A 14 -6.97 -7.22 27.20
N VAL A 15 -7.49 -7.99 26.22
CA VAL A 15 -6.73 -8.50 25.07
C VAL A 15 -7.03 -7.67 23.82
N CYS A 16 -6.00 -7.09 23.22
CA CYS A 16 -6.08 -6.36 21.97
C CYS A 16 -5.97 -7.31 20.77
N GLN A 17 -7.01 -7.38 19.96
CA GLN A 17 -7.05 -8.14 18.71
C GLN A 17 -6.87 -7.19 17.52
N VAL A 18 -5.92 -7.50 16.63
CA VAL A 18 -5.64 -6.69 15.44
C VAL A 18 -5.63 -7.55 14.19
N ASP A 19 -6.38 -7.09 13.18
CA ASP A 19 -6.35 -7.67 11.84
C ASP A 19 -5.42 -6.87 10.93
N LEU A 20 -4.43 -7.53 10.33
CA LEU A 20 -3.51 -6.96 9.36
C LEU A 20 -3.72 -7.59 7.98
N SER A 21 -3.79 -6.77 6.93
CA SER A 21 -3.88 -7.24 5.56
C SER A 21 -2.65 -6.77 4.77
N PRO A 22 -1.81 -7.71 4.26
CA PRO A 22 -0.58 -7.36 3.58
C PRO A 22 -0.87 -6.80 2.18
N THR A 23 -0.08 -5.81 1.76
CA THR A 23 -0.20 -5.20 0.42
C THR A 23 0.12 -6.17 -0.73
N TYR A 24 0.78 -7.28 -0.43
CA TYR A 24 1.09 -8.35 -1.37
C TYR A 24 1.25 -9.67 -0.60
N THR A 25 0.66 -10.75 -1.09
CA THR A 25 0.78 -12.08 -0.47
C THR A 25 2.22 -12.59 -0.55
N GLY A 26 2.81 -12.95 0.59
CA GLY A 26 4.22 -13.36 0.66
C GLY A 26 5.21 -12.19 0.69
N CYS A 27 4.75 -10.98 1.01
CA CYS A 27 5.65 -9.85 1.26
C CYS A 27 6.57 -10.16 2.46
N PRO A 28 7.91 -10.11 2.32
CA PRO A 28 8.82 -10.43 3.42
C PRO A 28 8.75 -9.43 4.59
N ALA A 29 8.15 -8.25 4.37
CA ALA A 29 7.99 -7.24 5.41
C ALA A 29 6.89 -7.58 6.43
N THR A 30 6.03 -8.58 6.19
CA THR A 30 4.89 -8.88 7.07
C THR A 30 5.31 -9.25 8.49
N GLU A 31 6.37 -10.04 8.64
CA GLU A 31 6.87 -10.45 9.96
C GLU A 31 7.40 -9.25 10.76
N ARG A 32 8.08 -8.31 10.08
CA ARG A 32 8.54 -7.07 10.71
C ARG A 32 7.35 -6.21 11.14
N ILE A 33 6.38 -6.01 10.25
CA ILE A 33 5.18 -5.21 10.53
C ILE A 33 4.39 -5.82 11.71
N GLU A 34 4.20 -7.14 11.74
CA GLU A 34 3.52 -7.81 12.84
C GLU A 34 4.23 -7.56 14.17
N ARG A 35 5.56 -7.73 14.19
CA ARG A 35 6.36 -7.48 15.40
C ARG A 35 6.25 -6.03 15.86
N ASP A 36 6.39 -5.07 14.96
CA ASP A 36 6.34 -3.64 15.29
C ASP A 36 4.95 -3.25 15.83
N VAL A 37 3.87 -3.81 15.25
CA VAL A 37 2.50 -3.63 15.75
C VAL A 37 2.34 -4.25 17.14
N ARG A 38 2.88 -5.45 17.36
CA ARG A 38 2.82 -6.14 18.65
C ARG A 38 3.51 -5.33 19.73
N GLU A 39 4.76 -4.94 19.51
CA GLU A 39 5.56 -4.15 20.44
C GLU A 39 4.86 -2.83 20.80
N ALA A 40 4.31 -2.12 19.81
CA ALA A 40 3.60 -0.87 20.03
C ALA A 40 2.33 -1.03 20.87
N LEU A 41 1.61 -2.15 20.71
CA LEU A 41 0.36 -2.41 21.44
C LEU A 41 0.61 -3.01 22.82
N GLU A 42 1.60 -3.89 22.97
CA GLU A 42 1.97 -4.48 24.27
C GLU A 42 2.46 -3.40 25.25
N ALA A 43 3.09 -2.33 24.75
CA ALA A 43 3.41 -1.15 25.54
C ALA A 43 2.17 -0.46 26.16
N LEU A 44 0.97 -0.70 25.61
CA LEU A 44 -0.29 -0.10 26.05
C LEU A 44 -1.15 -1.07 26.88
N VAL A 45 -1.24 -2.34 26.47
CA VAL A 45 -2.14 -3.34 27.10
C VAL A 45 -1.42 -4.38 27.95
N GLY A 46 -0.10 -4.32 28.02
CA GLY A 46 0.74 -5.30 28.71
C GLY A 46 1.21 -6.43 27.79
N ALA A 47 2.39 -6.98 28.11
CA ALA A 47 2.99 -8.07 27.36
C ALA A 47 2.08 -9.32 27.33
N GLY A 48 1.94 -9.94 26.17
CA GLY A 48 1.11 -11.13 25.99
C GLY A 48 -0.38 -10.86 25.77
N ASN A 49 -0.83 -9.61 25.90
CA ASN A 49 -2.23 -9.22 25.71
C ASN A 49 -2.54 -8.76 24.28
N VAL A 50 -1.73 -9.13 23.29
CA VAL A 50 -1.92 -8.76 21.88
C VAL A 50 -2.02 -9.99 20.98
N ARG A 51 -3.12 -10.08 20.24
CA ARG A 51 -3.36 -11.13 19.23
C ARG A 51 -3.44 -10.48 17.85
N ILE A 52 -2.52 -10.85 16.96
CA ILE A 52 -2.49 -10.36 15.60
C ILE A 52 -2.93 -11.48 14.66
N ARG A 53 -3.80 -11.16 13.71
CA ARG A 53 -4.26 -12.07 12.65
C ARG A 53 -3.97 -11.45 11.29
N THR A 54 -3.35 -12.23 10.41
CA THR A 54 -3.21 -11.87 9.01
C THR A 54 -4.51 -12.21 8.27
N VAL A 55 -5.09 -11.23 7.58
CA VAL A 55 -6.34 -11.34 6.81
C VAL A 55 -6.04 -11.19 5.33
N LEU A 56 -6.35 -12.23 4.56
CA LEU A 56 -6.15 -12.30 3.11
C LEU A 56 -7.45 -12.20 2.31
N ASP A 57 -8.61 -12.26 2.99
CA ASP A 57 -9.93 -12.12 2.38
C ASP A 57 -10.76 -11.05 3.14
N PRO A 58 -11.26 -10.00 2.47
CA PRO A 58 -10.93 -9.63 1.09
C PRO A 58 -9.44 -9.26 0.96
N PRO A 59 -8.82 -9.41 -0.23
CA PRO A 59 -7.44 -9.03 -0.44
C PRO A 59 -7.25 -7.52 -0.27
N TRP A 60 -6.07 -7.12 0.18
CA TRP A 60 -5.71 -5.71 0.25
C TRP A 60 -5.82 -5.03 -1.12
N THR A 61 -6.37 -3.82 -1.13
CA THR A 61 -6.48 -3.00 -2.34
C THR A 61 -5.95 -1.59 -2.11
N THR A 62 -5.41 -0.99 -3.18
CA THR A 62 -4.95 0.41 -3.20
C THR A 62 -6.04 1.40 -2.82
N ASP A 63 -7.32 1.02 -2.93
CA ASP A 63 -8.44 1.87 -2.51
C ASP A 63 -8.47 2.09 -0.98
N TRP A 64 -7.78 1.27 -0.20
CA TRP A 64 -7.67 1.44 1.24
C TRP A 64 -6.59 2.45 1.66
N ILE A 65 -5.81 2.98 0.72
CA ILE A 65 -4.85 4.05 1.01
C ILE A 65 -5.62 5.36 1.21
N SER A 66 -5.38 6.00 2.35
CA SER A 66 -5.97 7.31 2.66
C SER A 66 -5.40 8.43 1.78
N ASP A 67 -6.08 9.58 1.71
CA ASP A 67 -5.56 10.78 1.02
C ASP A 67 -4.17 11.18 1.53
N GLU A 68 -3.96 11.11 2.85
CA GLU A 68 -2.67 11.41 3.45
C GLU A 68 -1.60 10.39 3.06
N GLY A 69 -1.95 9.11 3.00
CA GLY A 69 -1.08 8.06 2.50
C GLY A 69 -0.64 8.30 1.04
N LEU A 70 -1.57 8.70 0.17
CA LEU A 70 -1.27 9.04 -1.23
C LEU A 70 -0.33 10.25 -1.31
N ARG A 71 -0.55 11.29 -0.49
CA ARG A 71 0.33 12.46 -0.41
C ARG A 71 1.74 12.09 0.04
N LYS A 72 1.86 11.25 1.06
CA LYS A 72 3.17 10.79 1.58
C LYS A 72 3.92 9.93 0.56
N LEU A 73 3.23 9.05 -0.18
CA LEU A 73 3.83 8.28 -1.26
C LEU A 73 4.43 9.21 -2.32
N GLU A 74 3.66 10.19 -2.77
CA GLU A 74 4.10 11.15 -3.77
C GLU A 74 5.28 12.00 -3.28
N ALA A 75 5.21 12.50 -2.05
CA ALA A 75 6.29 13.26 -1.42
C ALA A 75 7.59 12.43 -1.27
N TYR A 76 7.46 11.12 -1.08
CA TYR A 76 8.58 10.18 -1.05
C TYR A 76 9.11 9.87 -2.46
N GLY A 77 8.43 10.28 -3.53
CA GLY A 77 8.80 9.99 -4.92
C GLY A 77 8.27 8.67 -5.45
N ILE A 78 7.31 8.04 -4.75
CA ILE A 78 6.55 6.90 -5.25
C ILE A 78 5.28 7.43 -5.91
N ALA A 79 5.06 7.09 -7.18
CA ALA A 79 3.84 7.47 -7.87
C ALA A 79 2.64 6.77 -7.19
N PRO A 80 1.66 7.55 -6.66
CA PRO A 80 0.50 6.98 -6.01
C PRO A 80 -0.39 6.25 -7.02
N PRO A 81 -1.06 5.16 -6.63
CA PRO A 81 -1.98 4.48 -7.52
C PRO A 81 -3.14 5.41 -7.89
N PRO A 82 -3.61 5.41 -9.15
CA PRO A 82 -4.80 6.14 -9.51
C PRO A 82 -6.00 5.61 -8.71
N ARG A 83 -6.80 6.52 -8.12
CA ARG A 83 -8.07 6.13 -7.48
C ARG A 83 -8.94 5.39 -8.51
N ARG A 84 -9.53 4.26 -8.12
CA ARG A 84 -10.56 3.61 -8.95
C ARG A 84 -11.70 4.61 -9.15
N THR A 85 -11.94 4.98 -10.39
CA THR A 85 -13.11 5.75 -10.82
C THR A 85 -14.09 4.79 -11.47
N SER A 86 -15.39 4.98 -11.28
CA SER A 86 -16.47 4.26 -11.98
C SER A 86 -16.52 4.56 -13.50
N ASP A 87 -15.42 5.04 -14.06
CA ASP A 87 -15.26 5.29 -15.48
C ASP A 87 -15.31 3.94 -16.22
N LYS A 88 -16.18 3.86 -17.22
CA LYS A 88 -16.37 2.68 -18.07
C LYS A 88 -15.07 2.27 -18.78
N ARG A 89 -14.08 3.16 -18.88
CA ARG A 89 -12.72 2.86 -19.37
C ARG A 89 -11.98 1.79 -18.56
N SER A 90 -12.28 1.67 -17.27
CA SER A 90 -11.72 0.60 -16.41
C SER A 90 -12.17 -0.80 -16.85
N LEU A 91 -13.36 -0.93 -17.45
CA LEU A 91 -13.88 -2.18 -18.02
C LEU A 91 -13.20 -2.57 -19.34
N LEU A 92 -12.56 -1.60 -20.01
CA LEU A 92 -11.82 -1.80 -21.25
C LEU A 92 -10.32 -2.06 -21.00
N SER A 93 -9.92 -2.28 -19.74
CA SER A 93 -8.50 -2.40 -19.33
C SER A 93 -7.64 -1.20 -19.74
N ILE A 94 -8.26 -0.05 -19.99
CA ILE A 94 -7.55 1.21 -20.25
C ILE A 94 -7.14 1.74 -18.88
N HIS A 95 -5.95 1.35 -18.43
CA HIS A 95 -5.41 1.83 -17.16
C HIS A 95 -5.22 3.35 -17.22
N LYS A 96 -5.69 4.04 -16.17
CA LYS A 96 -5.47 5.48 -16.02
C LYS A 96 -3.97 5.75 -16.06
N PRO A 97 -3.51 6.76 -16.82
CA PRO A 97 -2.09 7.00 -16.97
C PRO A 97 -1.49 7.45 -15.63
N LEU A 98 -0.34 6.87 -15.30
CA LEU A 98 0.39 7.15 -14.07
C LEU A 98 1.19 8.44 -14.22
N ALA A 99 0.98 9.38 -13.30
CA ALA A 99 1.71 10.65 -13.31
C ALA A 99 3.11 10.48 -12.69
N CYS A 100 4.12 11.06 -13.34
CA CYS A 100 5.46 11.15 -12.81
C CYS A 100 5.45 11.98 -11.51
N PRO A 101 6.01 11.48 -10.40
CA PRO A 101 6.01 12.22 -9.12
C PRO A 101 6.85 13.50 -9.18
N ARG A 102 7.78 13.61 -10.15
CA ARG A 102 8.69 14.75 -10.28
C ARG A 102 8.16 15.87 -11.17
N CYS A 103 7.69 15.56 -12.39
CA CYS A 103 7.23 16.57 -13.35
C CYS A 103 5.71 16.53 -13.62
N ARG A 104 4.97 15.60 -13.00
CA ARG A 104 3.53 15.38 -13.18
C ARG A 104 3.07 14.96 -14.58
N SER A 105 4.00 14.74 -15.51
CA SER A 105 3.67 14.18 -16.82
C SER A 105 3.03 12.80 -16.69
N THR A 106 1.99 12.56 -17.48
CA THR A 106 1.34 11.26 -17.66
C THR A 106 2.00 10.42 -18.76
N HIS A 107 3.01 10.96 -19.44
CA HIS A 107 3.77 10.27 -20.48
C HIS A 107 4.83 9.39 -19.82
N THR A 108 4.40 8.22 -19.36
CA THR A 108 5.24 7.28 -18.61
C THR A 108 5.14 5.89 -19.20
N GLU A 109 6.23 5.14 -19.12
CA GLU A 109 6.29 3.74 -19.54
C GLU A 109 6.70 2.85 -18.37
N ARG A 110 6.20 1.62 -18.35
CA ARG A 110 6.63 0.61 -17.38
C ARG A 110 7.89 -0.07 -17.90
N ILE A 111 9.00 0.08 -17.20
CA ILE A 111 10.26 -0.61 -17.52
C ILE A 111 10.22 -2.05 -17.02
N SER A 112 9.69 -2.25 -15.80
CA SER A 112 9.65 -3.57 -15.17
C SER A 112 8.38 -3.74 -14.34
N ALA A 113 7.84 -4.95 -14.35
CA ALA A 113 6.77 -5.36 -13.44
C ALA A 113 7.27 -5.56 -12.00
N PHE A 114 8.57 -5.38 -11.73
CA PHE A 114 9.21 -5.53 -10.44
C PHE A 114 9.94 -4.24 -10.06
N GLY A 115 9.87 -3.86 -8.79
CA GLY A 115 10.62 -2.75 -8.19
C GLY A 115 11.39 -3.23 -6.95
N SER A 116 11.69 -2.31 -6.03
CA SER A 116 12.35 -2.59 -4.75
C SER A 116 11.59 -3.55 -3.84
N THR A 117 10.27 -3.64 -4.03
CA THR A 117 9.36 -4.46 -3.22
C THR A 117 8.31 -5.10 -4.12
N ALA A 118 7.74 -6.23 -3.69
CA ALA A 118 6.78 -7.00 -4.49
C ALA A 118 5.52 -6.19 -4.87
N CYS A 119 5.12 -5.24 -4.02
CA CYS A 119 3.99 -4.35 -4.27
C CYS A 119 4.29 -3.18 -5.21
N LYS A 120 5.52 -3.03 -5.71
CA LYS A 120 5.92 -1.92 -6.59
C LYS A 120 6.43 -2.38 -7.95
N ALA A 121 6.25 -1.53 -8.95
CA ALA A 121 6.76 -1.67 -10.30
C ALA A 121 7.67 -0.48 -10.65
N LEU A 122 8.61 -0.68 -11.58
CA LEU A 122 9.53 0.37 -12.02
C LEU A 122 9.03 1.00 -13.32
N HIS A 123 8.95 2.32 -13.32
CA HIS A 123 8.51 3.14 -14.44
C HIS A 123 9.58 4.18 -14.80
N ARG A 124 9.45 4.78 -15.98
CA ARG A 124 10.20 5.95 -16.41
C ARG A 124 9.29 6.97 -17.05
N CYS A 125 9.52 8.24 -16.74
CA CYS A 125 8.87 9.33 -17.43
C CYS A 125 9.58 9.59 -18.76
N LEU A 126 8.83 9.75 -19.84
CA LEU A 126 9.40 10.02 -21.16
C LEU A 126 9.67 11.51 -21.41
N ASP A 127 9.10 12.40 -20.58
CA ASP A 127 9.31 13.85 -20.71
C ASP A 127 10.52 14.34 -19.90
N CYS A 128 10.70 13.87 -18.66
CA CYS A 128 11.86 14.22 -17.83
C CYS A 128 12.91 13.11 -17.73
N LEU A 129 12.67 11.93 -18.31
CA LEU A 129 13.57 10.77 -18.35
C LEU A 129 13.86 10.10 -17.00
N GLU A 130 13.22 10.56 -15.92
CA GLU A 130 13.46 10.08 -14.58
C GLU A 130 12.80 8.72 -14.32
N PRO A 131 13.54 7.74 -13.75
CA PRO A 131 12.96 6.50 -13.26
C PRO A 131 12.25 6.73 -11.93
N PHE A 132 11.15 6.02 -11.70
CA PHE A 132 10.40 6.10 -10.44
C PHE A 132 9.64 4.81 -10.16
N GLU A 133 9.28 4.60 -8.89
CA GLU A 133 8.47 3.46 -8.48
C GLU A 133 6.99 3.80 -8.46
N ALA A 134 6.17 2.82 -8.81
CA ALA A 134 4.72 2.89 -8.76
C ALA A 134 4.18 1.77 -7.86
N PHE A 135 3.20 2.07 -7.01
CA PHE A 135 2.45 1.00 -6.34
C PHE A 135 1.62 0.23 -7.38
N LYS A 136 1.73 -1.11 -7.36
CA LYS A 136 0.93 -1.96 -8.25
C LYS A 136 -0.54 -1.82 -7.88
N CYS A 137 -1.36 -1.56 -8.88
CA CYS A 137 -2.81 -1.59 -8.75
C CYS A 137 -3.25 -3.06 -8.82
N ILE A 138 -3.84 -3.57 -7.74
CA ILE A 138 -4.47 -4.90 -7.67
C ILE A 138 -5.99 -4.70 -7.49
#